data_AF-A0A6C0CPF5-F1
#
_entry.id   AF-A0A6C0CPF5-F1
#
_cell.length_a   1.000
_cell.length_b   1.000
_cell.length_c   1.000
_cell.angle_alpha   90.00
_cell.angle_beta   90.00
_cell.angle_gamma   90.00
#
_symmetry.space_group_name_H-M   'P 1'
#
loop_
_entity.id
_entity.type
_entity.pdbx_description
1 polymer ?
#
loop_
_entity_poly.entity_id
_entity_poly.type
_entity_poly.pdbx_seq_one_letter_code
_entity_poly.pdbx_strand_id
1 'polypeptide(L)' 'MKSKSYILMQIKDILIDHKSYTREKAERYTEELKEKTVYELLVFKKQLMNEDEEFIDVSYRRSIWHEEED' A
#
# COMPACT_ATOMS: atom_id res chain seq x y z
N MET A 1 -23.88 -9.81 4.91
CA MET A 1 -22.71 -8.93 5.12
C MET A 1 -21.50 -9.58 4.45
N LYS A 2 -20.61 -8.81 3.81
CA LYS A 2 -19.36 -9.38 3.29
C LYS A 2 -18.59 -10.00 4.46
N SER A 3 -17.99 -11.18 4.26
CA SER A 3 -17.25 -11.87 5.32
C SER A 3 -16.02 -11.07 5.72
N LYS A 4 -15.60 -11.18 6.99
CA LYS A 4 -14.39 -10.54 7.52
C LYS A 4 -13.16 -10.87 6.67
N SER A 5 -13.04 -12.13 6.25
CA SER A 5 -11.97 -12.61 5.36
C SER A 5 -11.96 -11.91 4.02
N TYR A 6 -13.13 -11.62 3.44
CA TYR A 6 -13.21 -10.90 2.17
C TYR A 6 -12.74 -9.45 2.32
N ILE A 7 -13.01 -8.79 3.44
CA ILE A 7 -12.53 -7.42 3.69
C ILE A 7 -11.01 -7.40 3.84
N LEU A 8 -10.44 -8.37 4.56
CA LEU A 8 -8.98 -8.51 4.70
C LEU A 8 -8.29 -8.76 3.36
N MET A 9 -8.88 -9.58 2.49
CA MET A 9 -8.38 -9.79 1.13
C MET A 9 -8.36 -8.48 0.34
N GLN A 10 -9.45 -7.70 0.37
CA GLN A 10 -9.49 -6.40 -0.30
C GLN A 10 -8.47 -5.40 0.24
N ILE A 11 -8.21 -5.41 1.55
CA ILE A 11 -7.16 -4.57 2.16
C ILE A 11 -5.78 -5.00 1.66
N LYS A 12 -5.52 -6.32 1.55
CA LYS A 12 -4.27 -6.85 1.01
C LYS A 12 -4.02 -6.39 -0.41
N ASP A 13 -5.04 -6.48 -1.26
CA ASP A 13 -4.97 -6.07 -2.67
C ASP A 13 -4.63 -4.57 -2.76
N ILE A 14 -5.30 -3.72 -1.98
CA ILE A 14 -5.02 -2.27 -1.94
C ILE A 14 -3.57 -1.97 -1.51
N LEU A 15 -3.04 -2.68 -0.52
CA LEU A 15 -1.67 -2.48 -0.06
C LEU A 15 -0.62 -2.82 -1.13
N ILE A 16 -0.87 -3.88 -1.91
CA ILE A 16 0.02 -4.30 -2.99
C ILE A 16 -0.08 -3.33 -4.16
N ASP A 17 -1.30 -3.01 -4.59
CA ASP A 17 -1.55 -2.26 -5.83
C ASP A 17 -1.24 -0.77 -5.69
N HIS A 18 -1.60 -0.14 -4.57
CA HIS A 18 -1.51 1.31 -4.40
C HIS A 18 -0.35 1.78 -3.52
N LYS A 19 0.18 0.93 -2.64
CA LYS A 19 1.21 1.32 -1.65
C LYS A 19 2.56 0.63 -1.87
N SER A 20 2.72 -0.12 -2.96
CA SER A 20 3.96 -0.84 -3.29
C SER A 20 4.43 -1.78 -2.18
N TYR A 21 3.51 -2.34 -1.38
CA TYR A 21 3.86 -3.33 -0.38
C TYR A 21 4.25 -4.63 -1.09
N THR A 22 5.34 -5.25 -0.64
CA THR A 22 5.61 -6.64 -1.02
C THR A 22 4.51 -7.54 -0.45
N ARG A 23 4.20 -8.63 -1.16
CA ARG A 23 3.16 -9.59 -0.76
C ARG A 23 3.33 -10.06 0.69
N GLU A 24 4.55 -10.36 1.10
CA GLU A 24 4.88 -10.80 2.47
C GLU A 24 4.63 -9.72 3.53
N LYS A 25 4.92 -8.45 3.19
CA LYS A 25 4.65 -7.32 4.08
C LYS A 25 3.13 -7.11 4.22
N ALA A 26 2.40 -7.19 3.12
CA ALA A 26 0.95 -7.08 3.12
C ALA A 26 0.29 -8.24 3.92
N GLU A 27 0.78 -9.48 3.77
CA GLU A 27 0.28 -10.65 4.50
C GLU A 27 0.45 -10.47 6.02
N ARG A 28 1.67 -10.10 6.48
CA ARG A 28 1.93 -9.84 7.91
C ARG A 28 1.05 -8.74 8.45
N TYR A 29 0.89 -7.66 7.69
CA TYR A 29 0.04 -6.54 8.09
C TYR A 29 -1.43 -6.97 8.20
N THR A 30 -1.94 -7.79 7.27
CA THR A 30 -3.30 -8.32 7.37
C THR A 30 -3.51 -9.31 8.51
N GLU A 31 -2.46 -10.00 8.97
CA GLU A 31 -2.53 -10.88 10.15
C GLU A 31 -2.85 -10.08 11.42
N GLU A 32 -2.20 -8.93 11.60
CA GLU A 32 -2.45 -8.01 12.72
C GLU A 32 -3.86 -7.42 12.69
N LEU A 33 -4.45 -7.29 11.49
CA LEU A 33 -5.81 -6.80 11.30
C LEU A 33 -6.89 -7.86 11.59
N LYS A 34 -6.53 -9.15 11.73
CA LYS A 34 -7.51 -10.22 11.98
C LYS A 34 -8.26 -10.08 13.30
N GLU A 35 -7.67 -9.42 14.30
CA GLU A 35 -8.32 -9.19 15.59
C GLU A 35 -9.33 -8.03 15.56
N LYS A 36 -9.25 -7.15 14.55
CA LYS A 36 -10.13 -5.99 14.44
C LYS A 36 -11.57 -6.36 14.11
N THR A 37 -12.51 -5.53 14.52
CA THR A 37 -13.93 -5.66 14.16
C THR A 37 -14.16 -5.33 12.69
N VAL A 38 -15.29 -5.79 12.13
CA VAL A 38 -15.68 -5.50 10.75
C VAL A 38 -15.74 -3.99 10.49
N TYR A 39 -16.26 -3.22 11.44
CA TYR A 39 -16.36 -1.77 11.32
C TYR A 39 -14.98 -1.12 11.21
N GLU A 40 -14.05 -1.50 12.09
CA GLU A 40 -12.67 -0.99 12.06
C GLU A 40 -11.96 -1.33 10.75
N LEU A 41 -12.17 -2.54 10.21
CA LEU A 41 -11.62 -2.93 8.91
C LEU A 41 -12.17 -2.07 7.76
N LEU A 42 -13.46 -1.72 7.80
CA LEU A 42 -14.07 -0.84 6.79
C LEU A 42 -13.52 0.59 6.87
N VAL A 43 -13.31 1.12 8.08
CA VAL A 43 -12.68 2.42 8.29
C VAL A 43 -11.24 2.40 7.76
N PHE A 44 -10.46 1.37 8.12
CA PHE A 44 -9.10 1.19 7.64
C PHE A 44 -9.03 1.14 6.12
N LYS A 45 -9.90 0.34 5.50
CA LYS A 45 -9.97 0.25 4.04
C LYS A 45 -10.23 1.62 3.41
N LYS A 46 -11.15 2.41 3.97
CA LYS A 46 -11.44 3.77 3.47
C LYS A 46 -10.24 4.69 3.62
N GLN A 47 -9.50 4.60 4.73
CA GLN A 47 -8.28 5.38 4.93
C GLN A 47 -7.21 5.01 3.90
N LEU A 48 -6.98 3.71 3.66
CA LEU A 48 -6.02 3.24 2.66
C LEU A 48 -6.34 3.71 1.24
N MET A 49 -7.63 3.85 0.90
CA MET A 49 -8.07 4.36 -0.41
C MET A 49 -8.02 5.89 -0.52
N ASN A 50 -8.04 6.61 0.61
CA ASN A 50 -8.10 8.07 0.66
C ASN A 50 -6.75 8.72 0.93
N GLU A 51 -5.74 7.99 1.40
CA GLU A 51 -4.38 8.50 1.41
C GLU A 51 -3.90 8.61 -0.04
N ASP A 52 -3.86 9.85 -0.55
CA ASP A 52 -3.37 10.21 -1.87
C ASP A 52 -2.13 9.37 -2.25
N GLU A 53 -2.11 8.87 -3.48
CA GLU A 53 -0.90 8.31 -4.08
C GLU A 53 0.15 9.43 -4.12
N GLU A 54 0.96 9.51 -3.07
CA GLU A 54 2.22 10.26 -3.12
C GLU A 54 3.10 9.56 -4.15
N PHE A 55 2.91 9.91 -5.41
CA PHE A 55 3.88 9.62 -6.46
C PHE A 55 5.18 10.27 -6.02
N ILE A 56 6.19 9.44 -5.80
CA ILE A 56 7.56 9.93 -5.62
C ILE A 56 7.90 10.74 -6.88
N ASP A 57 8.09 12.05 -6.74
CA ASP A 57 8.53 12.90 -7.84
C ASP A 57 9.93 12.44 -8.28
N VAL A 58 10.00 11.69 -9.38
CA VAL A 58 11.23 11.21 -9.97
C VAL A 58 11.90 12.26 -10.88
N SER A 59 11.40 13.50 -10.95
CA SER A 59 11.91 14.51 -11.89
C SER A 59 13.30 15.08 -11.58
N TYR A 60 13.95 14.64 -10.49
CA TYR A 60 15.33 15.03 -10.17
C TYR A 60 16.27 13.84 -9.89
N ARG A 61 16.46 12.94 -10.87
CA ARG A 61 17.77 12.27 -11.02
C ARG A 61 18.74 13.16 -11.80
N ARG A 62 19.18 14.26 -11.18
CA ARG A 62 20.37 15.01 -11.63
C ARG A 62 21.63 14.23 -11.24
N SER A 63 22.01 13.23 -12.02
CA SER A 63 23.39 12.71 -12.10
C SER A 63 23.48 11.50 -13.03
N ILE A 64 23.03 11.65 -14.28
CA ILE A 64 23.45 10.73 -15.36
C ILE A 64 23.93 11.57 -16.55
N TRP A 65 24.83 12.50 -16.26
CA TRP A 65 25.70 13.07 -17.27
C TRP A 65 27.10 12.92 -16.68
N HIS A 66 27.75 11.82 -17.05
CA HIS A 66 29.19 11.69 -16.92
C HIS A 66 29.79 12.78 -17.82
N GLU A 67 30.37 13.81 -17.23
CA GLU A 67 31.40 14.59 -17.93
C GLU A 67 32.64 13.69 -18.01
N GLU A 68 32.65 12.80 -18.99
CA GLU A 68 33.90 12.43 -19.65
C GLU A 68 34.02 13.36 -20.85
N GLU A 69 34.84 14.39 -20.75
CA GLU A 69 35.45 15.06 -21.90
C GLU A 69 36.73 15.80 -21.41
N ASP A 70 37.85 15.12 -21.66
CA ASP A 70 39.27 15.52 -21.83
C ASP A 70 40.00 16.45 -20.83
#